data_AF-A0A6I6JXF4-F1
#
_entry.id   AF-A0A6I6JXF4-F1
#
_cell.length_a   1.000
_cell.length_b   1.000
_cell.length_c   1.000
_cell.angle_alpha   90.00
_cell.angle_beta   90.00
_cell.angle_gamma   90.00
#
_symmetry.space_group_name_H-M   'P 1'
#
loop_
_entity.id
_entity.type
_entity.pdbx_description
1 polymer ?
#
loop_
_entity_poly.entity_id
_entity_poly.type
_entity_poly.pdbx_seq_one_letter_code
_entity_poly.pdbx_strand_id
1 'polypeptide(L)'
;MDSIGCACSTGETLRLHFKGKAFGIFDIIGPEATKLIVEIDGIQRDIITRFDRFCTSRRMSSILIDDFEDKEHYVTFEVISDPFDKRSILKWKESFDKNPQKFKANCWFVGKVLIEG
;
A
#
# COMPACT_ATOMS: atom_id res chain seq x y z
N MET A 1 -20.22 3.49 -6.26
CA MET A 1 -18.91 2.89 -5.98
C MET A 1 -18.14 3.96 -5.24
N ASP A 2 -17.89 3.78 -3.94
CA ASP A 2 -17.12 4.72 -3.13
C ASP A 2 -15.80 5.05 -3.86
N SER A 3 -15.34 6.30 -3.81
CA SER A 3 -14.17 6.75 -4.57
C SER A 3 -12.91 6.01 -4.12
N ILE A 4 -12.22 5.35 -5.06
CA ILE A 4 -10.89 4.77 -4.84
C ILE A 4 -9.86 5.84 -5.23
N GLY A 5 -8.95 6.18 -4.31
CA GLY A 5 -7.80 7.02 -4.60
C GLY A 5 -6.74 6.23 -5.36
N CYS A 6 -6.02 6.88 -6.27
CA CYS A 6 -4.94 6.28 -7.05
C CYS A 6 -3.71 7.19 -7.04
N ALA A 7 -2.55 6.65 -6.68
CA ALA A 7 -1.26 7.33 -6.74
C ALA A 7 -0.24 6.40 -7.43
N CYS A 8 0.48 6.90 -8.42
CA CYS A 8 1.35 6.12 -9.32
C CYS A 8 2.74 6.74 -9.50
N SER A 9 3.07 7.80 -8.77
CA SER A 9 4.35 8.50 -8.84
C SER A 9 5.05 8.46 -7.49
N THR A 10 6.37 8.29 -7.51
CA THR A 10 7.18 8.33 -6.27
C THR A 10 7.03 9.70 -5.61
N GLY A 11 6.85 9.72 -4.28
CA GLY A 11 6.66 10.96 -3.52
C GLY A 11 5.20 11.42 -3.38
N GLU A 12 4.25 10.78 -4.05
CA GLU A 12 2.83 11.04 -3.77
C GLU A 12 2.46 10.51 -2.38
N THR A 13 1.71 11.31 -1.62
CA THR A 13 1.44 11.01 -0.21
C THR A 13 -0.04 10.98 0.16
N LEU A 14 -0.40 10.11 1.10
CA LEU A 14 -1.60 10.24 1.94
C LEU A 14 -1.17 10.58 3.36
N ARG A 15 -1.74 11.66 3.92
CA ARG A 15 -1.46 12.10 5.30
C ARG A 15 -2.71 11.96 6.15
N LEU A 16 -2.54 11.40 7.35
CA LEU A 16 -3.59 11.21 8.34
C LEU A 16 -3.18 11.92 9.62
N HIS A 17 -4.15 12.55 10.27
CA HIS A 17 -4.02 13.07 11.62
C HIS A 17 -5.22 12.56 12.40
N PHE A 18 -4.97 11.82 13.47
CA PHE A 18 -6.01 11.17 14.27
C PHE A 18 -5.58 11.04 15.72
N LYS A 19 -6.57 10.95 16.61
CA LYS A 19 -6.37 10.49 17.98
C LYS A 19 -6.77 9.03 18.09
N GLY A 20 -5.93 8.19 18.70
CA GLY A 20 -6.28 6.80 18.94
C GLY A 20 -5.09 5.89 19.18
N LYS A 21 -5.31 4.57 19.10
CA LYS A 21 -4.32 3.53 19.42
C LYS A 21 -3.90 2.68 18.23
N ALA A 22 -4.66 2.73 17.14
CA ALA A 22 -4.36 2.01 15.92
C ALA A 22 -4.95 2.69 14.70
N PHE A 23 -4.36 2.40 13.54
CA PHE A 23 -4.92 2.76 12.26
C PHE A 23 -4.65 1.67 11.22
N GLY A 24 -5.42 1.69 10.15
CA GLY A 24 -5.25 0.77 9.05
C GLY A 24 -5.65 1.38 7.73
N ILE A 25 -5.21 0.74 6.65
CA ILE A 25 -5.67 1.06 5.31
C ILE A 25 -6.35 -0.17 4.73
N PHE A 26 -7.50 0.05 4.10
CA PHE A 26 -8.14 -0.87 3.19
C PHE A 26 -7.87 -0.42 1.75
N ASP A 27 -7.18 -1.25 0.98
CA ASP A 27 -6.74 -0.93 -0.38
C ASP A 27 -6.98 -2.09 -1.35
N ILE A 28 -6.61 -1.85 -2.61
CA ILE A 28 -6.58 -2.87 -3.65
C ILE A 28 -5.12 -3.15 -4.00
N ILE A 29 -4.73 -4.42 -3.90
CA ILE A 29 -3.44 -4.91 -4.37
C ILE A 29 -3.62 -5.78 -5.60
N GLY A 30 -2.58 -5.91 -6.41
CA GLY A 30 -2.64 -6.63 -7.67
C GLY A 30 -1.36 -6.44 -8.50
N PRO A 31 -1.40 -6.83 -9.79
CA PRO A 31 -0.28 -6.73 -10.71
C PRO A 31 0.41 -5.35 -10.72
N GLU A 32 -0.39 -4.30 -10.59
CA GLU A 32 0.02 -2.90 -10.63
C GLU A 32 0.51 -2.37 -9.28
N ALA A 33 0.49 -3.17 -8.21
CA ALA A 33 0.70 -2.65 -6.87
C ALA A 33 2.16 -2.26 -6.59
N THR A 34 2.33 -1.41 -5.60
CA THR A 34 3.56 -0.69 -5.30
C THR A 34 4.09 -0.97 -3.89
N LYS A 35 5.12 -0.23 -3.46
CA LYS A 35 5.58 -0.18 -2.07
C LYS A 35 5.25 1.18 -1.46
N LEU A 36 5.10 1.22 -0.14
CA LEU A 36 4.80 2.42 0.62
C LEU A 36 5.84 2.61 1.71
N ILE A 37 6.39 3.82 1.84
CA ILE A 37 7.06 4.24 3.08
C ILE A 37 5.96 4.63 4.07
N VAL A 38 6.09 4.18 5.32
CA VAL A 38 5.21 4.60 6.41
C VAL A 38 6.01 5.36 7.45
N GLU A 39 5.66 6.62 7.64
CA GLU A 39 6.15 7.47 8.71
C GLU A 39 5.04 7.69 9.73
N ILE A 40 5.36 7.52 11.02
CA ILE A 40 4.45 7.76 12.14
C ILE A 40 5.18 8.66 13.14
N ASP A 41 4.57 9.81 13.45
CA ASP A 41 5.09 10.83 14.36
C ASP A 41 6.50 11.31 14.01
N GLY A 42 6.76 11.50 12.72
CA GLY A 42 8.06 11.95 12.20
C GLY A 42 9.15 10.87 12.15
N ILE A 43 8.80 9.61 12.47
CA ILE A 43 9.74 8.48 12.46
C ILE A 43 9.32 7.52 11.34
N GLN A 44 10.20 7.33 10.35
CA GLN A 44 10.02 6.29 9.35
C GLN A 44 10.06 4.91 10.02
N ARG A 45 8.94 4.18 9.99
CA ARG A 45 8.81 2.89 10.68
C ARG A 45 9.10 1.71 9.76
N ASP A 46 8.56 1.72 8.54
CA ASP A 46 8.59 0.54 7.67
C ASP A 46 8.46 0.89 6.18
N ILE A 47 8.83 -0.06 5.32
CA ILE A 47 8.48 -0.10 3.90
C ILE A 47 7.52 -1.27 3.67
N ILE A 48 6.24 -0.96 3.48
CA ILE A 48 5.21 -1.97 3.26
C ILE A 48 5.11 -2.27 1.77
N THR A 49 5.36 -3.52 1.39
CA THR A 49 5.13 -3.99 0.02
C THR A 49 3.65 -4.34 -0.15
N ARG A 50 2.94 -3.63 -1.03
CA ARG A 50 1.54 -3.92 -1.38
C ARG A 50 1.44 -4.91 -2.54
N PHE A 51 2.42 -5.80 -2.69
CA PHE A 51 2.50 -6.82 -3.74
C PHE A 51 2.94 -8.14 -3.11
N ASP A 52 2.24 -9.23 -3.43
CA ASP A 52 2.55 -10.56 -2.92
C ASP A 52 2.53 -11.61 -4.04
N ARG A 53 2.82 -12.87 -3.65
CA ARG A 53 2.89 -14.01 -4.57
C ARG A 53 1.58 -14.33 -5.31
N PHE A 54 0.46 -13.75 -4.91
CA PHE A 54 -0.87 -13.95 -5.46
C PHE A 54 -1.40 -12.74 -6.25
N CYS A 55 -0.60 -11.69 -6.44
CA CYS A 55 -0.94 -10.49 -7.21
C CYS A 55 -1.00 -10.72 -8.73
N THR A 56 -1.60 -11.82 -9.20
CA THR A 56 -1.93 -12.03 -10.62
C THR A 56 -3.25 -11.38 -11.02
N SER A 57 -4.12 -11.03 -10.05
CA SER A 57 -5.34 -10.23 -10.22
C SER A 57 -5.48 -9.22 -9.08
N ARG A 58 -6.34 -8.21 -9.28
CA ARG A 58 -6.67 -7.24 -8.24
C ARG A 58 -7.52 -7.91 -7.15
N ARG A 59 -7.25 -7.59 -5.89
CA ARG A 59 -8.03 -8.02 -4.73
C ARG A 59 -7.97 -6.97 -3.62
N MET A 60 -9.00 -6.96 -2.79
CA MET A 60 -8.99 -6.16 -1.58
C MET A 60 -7.94 -6.70 -0.60
N SER A 61 -7.32 -5.79 0.13
CA SER A 61 -6.40 -6.09 1.21
C SER A 61 -6.50 -5.02 2.28
N SER A 62 -5.99 -5.34 3.47
CA SER A 62 -5.82 -4.38 4.54
C SER A 62 -4.46 -4.50 5.18
N ILE A 63 -4.02 -3.41 5.79
CA ILE A 63 -2.96 -3.36 6.79
C ILE A 63 -3.55 -2.73 8.04
N LEU A 64 -3.11 -3.21 9.20
CA LEU A 64 -3.40 -2.65 10.51
C LEU A 64 -2.05 -2.41 11.20
N ILE A 65 -1.86 -1.22 11.75
CA ILE A 65 -0.72 -0.85 12.57
C ILE A 65 -1.30 -0.34 13.89
N ASP A 66 -0.96 -1.03 14.97
CA ASP A 66 -1.54 -0.89 16.29
C ASP A 66 -0.43 -0.73 17.35
N ASP A 67 -0.82 -0.91 18.63
CA ASP A 67 0.04 -0.76 19.81
C ASP A 67 0.58 0.66 20.01
N PHE A 68 -0.26 1.66 19.72
CA PHE A 68 0.06 3.06 20.01
C PHE A 68 -0.53 3.52 21.34
N GLU A 69 0.11 4.54 21.92
CA GLU A 69 -0.47 5.32 23.01
C GLU A 69 -1.73 6.04 22.53
N ASP A 70 -2.74 6.20 23.39
CA ASP A 70 -3.96 6.95 23.05
C ASP A 70 -3.69 8.46 23.04
N LYS A 71 -3.21 8.97 21.90
CA LYS A 71 -2.88 10.37 21.68
C LYS A 71 -3.06 10.77 20.22
N GLU A 72 -2.78 12.03 19.92
CA GLU A 72 -2.71 12.52 18.54
C GLU A 72 -1.50 11.91 17.82
N HIS A 73 -1.74 11.41 16.63
CA HIS A 73 -0.76 10.80 15.74
C HIS A 73 -0.78 11.44 14.36
N TYR A 74 0.41 11.59 13.78
CA TYR A 74 0.61 12.06 12.42
C TYR A 74 1.20 10.93 11.58
N VAL A 75 0.48 10.51 10.55
CA VAL A 75 0.91 9.42 9.68
C VAL A 75 1.08 9.93 8.26
N THR A 76 2.19 9.57 7.64
CA THR A 76 2.41 9.77 6.20
C THR A 76 2.66 8.41 5.54
N PHE A 77 1.83 8.11 4.54
CA PHE A 77 2.14 7.10 3.54
C PHE A 77 2.73 7.78 2.32
N GLU A 78 3.89 7.34 1.86
CA GLU A 78 4.51 7.82 0.62
C GLU A 78 4.67 6.67 -0.38
N VAL A 79 4.26 6.89 -1.63
CA VAL A 79 4.39 5.91 -2.71
C VAL A 79 5.84 5.81 -3.19
N ILE A 80 6.32 4.58 -3.37
CA ILE A 80 7.58 4.25 -4.08
C ILE A 80 7.23 3.58 -5.40
N SER A 81 7.14 4.34 -6.49
CA SER A 81 6.73 3.84 -7.82
C SER A 81 7.87 3.20 -8.62
N ASP A 82 9.07 3.11 -8.05
CA ASP A 82 10.23 2.49 -8.69
C ASP A 82 9.97 1.01 -9.03
N PRO A 83 10.35 0.55 -10.25
CA PRO A 83 10.24 -0.84 -10.63
C PRO A 83 10.97 -1.77 -9.66
N PHE A 84 10.32 -2.89 -9.32
CA PHE A 84 10.93 -3.99 -8.56
C PHE A 84 10.59 -5.32 -9.21
N ASP A 85 11.35 -6.36 -8.90
CA ASP A 85 11.20 -7.68 -9.51
C ASP A 85 9.94 -8.41 -9.02
N LYS A 86 8.79 -8.02 -9.57
CA LYS A 86 7.49 -8.67 -9.32
C LYS A 86 7.49 -10.13 -9.75
N ARG A 87 8.27 -10.49 -10.79
CA ARG A 87 8.30 -11.85 -11.32
C ARG A 87 8.89 -12.84 -10.32
N SER A 88 9.92 -12.46 -9.57
CA SER A 88 10.49 -13.34 -8.53
C SER A 88 9.57 -13.54 -7.32
N ILE A 89 8.68 -12.60 -7.03
CA ILE A 89 7.72 -12.69 -5.92
C ILE A 89 6.52 -13.59 -6.28
N LEU A 90 6.09 -13.59 -7.55
CA LEU A 90 4.91 -14.33 -8.00
C LEU A 90 5.04 -15.85 -7.83
N LYS A 91 3.97 -16.47 -7.34
CA LYS A 91 3.85 -17.94 -7.33
C LYS A 91 3.76 -18.51 -8.75
N TRP A 92 3.03 -17.84 -9.64
CA TRP A 92 2.78 -18.27 -11.02
C TRP A 92 3.47 -17.35 -12.01
N LYS A 93 4.74 -17.64 -12.32
CA LYS A 93 5.59 -16.83 -13.20
C LYS A 93 5.03 -16.75 -14.62
N GLU A 94 4.31 -17.79 -15.06
CA GLU A 94 3.65 -17.83 -16.36
C GLU A 94 2.61 -16.71 -16.51
N SER A 95 1.99 -16.26 -15.41
CA SER A 95 1.06 -15.13 -15.45
C SER A 95 1.78 -13.83 -15.82
N PHE A 96 3.02 -13.65 -15.36
CA PHE A 96 3.88 -12.55 -15.75
C PHE A 96 4.36 -12.74 -17.19
N ASP A 97 4.90 -13.91 -17.52
CA ASP A 97 5.52 -14.18 -18.82
C ASP A 97 4.53 -14.03 -19.99
N LYS A 98 3.27 -14.43 -19.79
CA LYS A 98 2.20 -14.24 -20.80
C LYS A 98 1.80 -12.78 -20.98
N ASN A 99 1.81 -11.97 -19.91
CA ASN A 99 1.29 -10.60 -19.91
C ASN A 99 2.16 -9.65 -19.06
N PRO A 100 3.44 -9.42 -19.42
CA PRO A 100 4.35 -8.64 -18.58
C PRO A 100 3.92 -7.18 -18.44
N GLN A 101 3.19 -6.66 -19.44
CA GLN A 101 2.64 -5.30 -19.45
C GLN A 101 1.71 -5.03 -18.25
N LYS A 102 1.00 -6.06 -17.76
CA LYS A 102 0.08 -5.96 -16.63
C LYS A 102 0.79 -5.59 -15.32
N PHE A 103 2.09 -5.87 -15.23
CA PHE A 103 2.89 -5.69 -14.01
C PHE A 103 3.77 -4.44 -14.06
N LYS A 104 3.71 -3.64 -15.14
CA LYS A 104 4.57 -2.47 -15.33
C LYS A 104 4.25 -1.29 -14.42
N ALA A 105 2.98 -1.09 -14.12
CA ALA A 105 2.56 -0.01 -13.24
C ALA A 105 2.93 -0.33 -11.79
N ASN A 106 3.25 0.72 -11.01
CA ASN A 106 3.50 0.66 -9.58
C ASN A 106 2.65 1.74 -8.89
N CYS A 107 1.36 1.44 -8.74
CA CYS A 107 0.38 2.31 -8.16
C CYS A 107 -0.14 1.79 -6.82
N TRP A 108 -0.59 2.71 -5.98
CA TRP A 108 -1.37 2.40 -4.79
C TRP A 108 -2.83 2.81 -5.02
N PHE A 109 -3.74 1.90 -4.68
CA PHE A 109 -5.18 2.07 -4.86
C PHE A 109 -5.88 2.05 -3.49
N VAL A 110 -5.92 3.20 -2.82
CA VAL A 110 -6.47 3.32 -1.46
C VAL A 110 -7.99 3.44 -1.50
N GLY A 111 -8.67 2.64 -0.68
CA GLY A 111 -10.12 2.64 -0.55
C GLY A 111 -10.59 3.35 0.72
N LYS A 112 -10.21 2.84 1.89
CA LYS A 112 -10.68 3.34 3.19
C LYS A 112 -9.54 3.46 4.19
N VAL A 113 -9.69 4.39 5.12
CA VAL A 113 -8.87 4.50 6.33
C VAL A 113 -9.68 3.90 7.48
N LEU A 114 -9.04 3.08 8.30
CA LEU A 114 -9.59 2.50 9.51
C LEU A 114 -8.88 3.17 10.69
N ILE A 115 -9.62 3.61 11.70
CA ILE A 115 -9.08 4.23 12.92
C ILE A 115 -9.70 3.53 14.12
N GLU A 116 -8.87 3.17 15.09
CA GLU A 116 -9.30 2.82 16.45
C GLU A 116 -8.94 3.99 17.36
N GLY A 117 -9.95 4.78 17.74
CA GLY A 117 -9.83 5.97 18.57
C GLY A 117 -10.72 5.94 19.80
#